data_AF-A0A450XJ28-F1
#
_entry.id   AF-A0A450XJ28-F1
#
_cell.length_a   1.000
_cell.length_b   1.000
_cell.length_c   1.000
_cell.angle_alpha   90.00
_cell.angle_beta   90.00
_cell.angle_gamma   90.00
#
_symmetry.space_group_name_H-M   'P 1'
#
loop_
_entity.id
_entity.type
_entity.pdbx_description
1 polymer ?
#
loop_
_entity_poly.entity_id
_entity_poly.type
_entity_poly.pdbx_seq_one_letter_code
_entity_poly.pdbx_strand_id
1 'polypeptide(L)' 'MSKYINPYTDFGFKKLFGDEGSKDLLVDFLNQLLPERHRIAQLRFRNTEQLPG' A
#
# COMPACT_ATOMS: atom_id res chain seq x y z
N MET A 1 -20.65 -16.70 0.99
CA MET A 1 -20.26 -16.17 -0.33
C MET A 1 -18.92 -15.47 -0.17
N SER A 2 -17.80 -16.09 -0.56
CA SER A 2 -16.48 -15.45 -0.53
C SER A 2 -16.42 -14.40 -1.65
N LYS A 3 -16.25 -13.13 -1.27
CA LYS A 3 -15.99 -12.06 -2.24
C LYS A 3 -14.48 -12.00 -2.46
N TYR A 4 -14.04 -12.28 -3.68
CA TYR A 4 -12.65 -12.08 -4.09
C TYR A 4 -12.41 -10.60 -4.32
N ILE A 5 -11.27 -10.10 -3.82
CA ILE A 5 -10.81 -8.74 -4.08
C ILE A 5 -9.74 -8.82 -5.17
N ASN A 6 -9.95 -8.11 -6.28
CA ASN A 6 -8.94 -8.02 -7.34
C ASN A 6 -7.94 -6.88 -6.99
N PRO A 7 -6.68 -7.19 -6.62
CA PRO A 7 -5.69 -6.17 -6.26
C PRO A 7 -5.24 -5.30 -7.45
N TYR A 8 -5.52 -5.69 -8.69
CA TYR A 8 -5.17 -4.92 -9.89
C TYR A 8 -6.12 -3.75 -10.17
N THR A 9 -7.19 -3.60 -9.39
CA THR A 9 -8.07 -2.42 -9.45
C THR A 9 -7.69 -1.43 -8.36
N ASP A 10 -7.82 -0.13 -8.63
CA ASP A 10 -7.58 0.92 -7.62
C ASP A 10 -8.39 0.68 -6.34
N PHE A 11 -9.66 0.30 -6.48
CA PHE A 11 -10.52 -0.05 -5.34
C PHE A 11 -10.00 -1.26 -4.58
N GLY A 12 -9.66 -2.35 -5.26
CA GLY A 12 -9.20 -3.57 -4.60
C GLY A 12 -7.84 -3.39 -3.95
N PHE A 13 -6.92 -2.66 -4.58
CA PHE A 13 -5.63 -2.31 -4.00
C PHE A 13 -5.81 -1.48 -2.72
N LYS A 14 -6.61 -0.39 -2.78
CA LYS A 14 -6.93 0.43 -1.61
C LYS A 14 -7.64 -0.37 -0.52
N LYS A 15 -8.51 -1.32 -0.89
CA LYS A 15 -9.19 -2.17 0.10
C LYS A 15 -8.23 -3.10 0.83
N LEU A 16 -7.18 -3.56 0.16
CA LEU A 16 -6.19 -4.48 0.72
C LEU A 16 -5.07 -3.77 1.48
N PHE A 17 -4.66 -2.57 1.04
CA PHE A 17 -3.45 -1.89 1.49
C PHE A 17 -3.65 -0.44 1.94
N GLY A 18 -4.87 0.09 1.86
CA GLY A 18 -5.16 1.51 2.10
C GLY A 18 -5.52 1.86 3.55
N ASP A 19 -5.46 0.89 4.47
CA ASP A 19 -5.71 1.11 5.90
C ASP A 19 -4.41 0.95 6.72
N GLU A 20 -4.28 1.67 7.84
CA GLU A 20 -3.10 1.57 8.72
C GLU A 20 -2.86 0.13 9.21
N GLY A 21 -3.90 -0.68 9.42
CA GLY A 21 -3.73 -2.09 9.80
C GLY A 21 -3.13 -2.98 8.70
N SER A 22 -3.14 -2.53 7.44
CA SER A 22 -2.59 -3.25 6.29
C SER A 22 -1.22 -2.74 5.82
N LYS A 23 -0.65 -1.79 6.57
CA LYS A 23 0.54 -1.05 6.18
C LYS A 23 1.80 -1.91 6.08
N ASP A 24 1.97 -2.86 6.98
CA ASP A 24 3.12 -3.77 6.94
C ASP A 24 3.06 -4.66 5.69
N LEU A 25 1.85 -5.13 5.32
CA LEU A 25 1.65 -5.90 4.09
C LEU A 25 1.96 -5.07 2.83
N LEU A 26 1.62 -3.78 2.84
CA LEU A 26 1.96 -2.88 1.73
C LEU A 26 3.49 -2.68 1.64
N VAL A 27 4.16 -2.48 2.77
CA VAL A 27 5.62 -2.33 2.82
C VAL A 27 6.31 -3.58 2.28
N ASP A 28 5.89 -4.77 2.75
CA ASP A 28 6.44 -6.04 2.29
C ASP A 28 6.22 -6.25 0.79
N PHE A 29 5.00 -5.99 0.30
CA PHE A 29 4.67 -6.08 -1.11
C PHE A 29 5.56 -5.18 -1.98
N LEU A 30 5.71 -3.91 -1.60
CA LEU A 30 6.56 -2.97 -2.34
C LEU A 30 8.04 -3.38 -2.27
N ASN A 31 8.51 -3.85 -1.13
CA ASN A 31 9.90 -4.29 -0.94
C ASN A 31 10.26 -5.56 -1.74
N GLN A 32 9.28 -6.38 -2.14
CA GLN A 32 9.52 -7.47 -3.10
C GLN A 32 9.85 -6.96 -4.50
N LEU A 33 9.39 -5.76 -4.86
CA LEU A 33 9.63 -5.15 -6.17
C LEU A 33 10.91 -4.30 -6.19
N LEU A 34 11.33 -3.80 -5.01
CA LEU A 34 12.45 -2.88 -4.88
C LEU A 34 13.79 -3.63 -4.68
N PRO A 35 14.90 -3.15 -5.27
CA PRO A 35 16.22 -3.69 -5.00
C PRO A 35 16.63 -3.39 -3.55
N GLU A 36 17.56 -4.17 -2.99
CA GLU A 36 17.92 -4.13 -1.57
C GLU A 36 18.26 -2.72 -1.04
N ARG A 37 18.98 -1.93 -1.84
CA ARG A 37 19.38 -0.55 -1.47
C ARG A 37 18.22 0.46 -1.39
N HIS A 38 17.04 0.12 -1.91
CA HIS A 38 15.87 1.00 -1.94
C HIS A 38 14.71 0.47 -1.10
N ARG A 39 14.94 -0.54 -0.26
CA ARG A 39 13.89 -1.07 0.61
C ARG A 39 13.34 0.02 1.52
N ILE A 40 12.02 0.07 1.60
CA ILE A 40 11.24 0.97 2.43
C ILE A 40 11.39 0.51 3.88
N ALA A 41 11.99 1.36 4.72
CA ALA A 41 12.08 1.15 6.17
C ALA A 41 10.85 1.69 6.91
N GLN A 42 10.24 2.77 6.40
CA GLN A 42 9.06 3.38 6.98
C GLN A 42 8.16 3.92 5.87
N LEU A 43 6.87 3.58 5.94
CA LEU A 43 5.82 4.12 5.07
C LEU A 43 4.89 4.98 5.92
N ARG A 44 4.33 6.05 5.35
CA ARG A 44 3.29 6.86 6.00
C ARG A 44 2.25 7.24 4.95
N PHE A 45 0.98 6.98 5.23
CA PHE A 45 -0.09 7.53 4.40
C PHE A 45 -0.10 9.04 4.58
N ARG A 46 -0.09 9.76 3.46
CA ARG A 46 -0.24 11.21 3.46
C ARG A 46 -1.70 11.54 3.25
N ASN A 47 -2.24 12.45 4.05
CA ASN A 47 -3.53 13.04 3.74
C ASN A 47 -3.35 13.91 2.47
N THR A 48 -4.16 13.62 1.44
CA THR A 48 -4.10 14.30 0.14
C THR A 48 -4.46 15.79 0.22
N GLU A 49 -5.16 16.22 1.28
CA GLU A 49 -5.48 17.63 1.55
C GLU A 49 -4.26 18.43 2.08
N GLN A 50 -3.21 17.74 2.54
CA GLN A 50 -2.01 18.34 3.12
C GLN A 50 -0.80 18.35 2.17
N LEU A 51 -0.98 17.96 0.90
CA LEU A 51 0.08 18.02 -0.10
C LEU A 51 0.09 19.40 -0.77
N PRO A 52 1.22 20.14 -0.77
CA PRO A 52 1.32 21.36 -1.57
C PRO A 52 1.21 21.00 -3.06
N GLY A 53 0.37 21.73 -3.79
CA GLY A 53 0.23 21.63 -5.24
C GLY A 53 1.39 22.26 -6.00
#